data_AF-A0A401RL35-F1
#
_entry.id   AF-A0A401RL35-F1
#
_cell.length_a   1.000
_cell.length_b   1.000
_cell.length_c   1.000
_cell.angle_alpha   90.00
_cell.angle_beta   90.00
_cell.angle_gamma   90.00
#
_symmetry.space_group_name_H-M   'P 1'
#
loop_
_entity.id
_entity.type
_entity.pdbx_description
1 polymer ?
#
loop_
_entity_poly.entity_id
_entity_poly.type
_entity_poly.pdbx_seq_one_letter_code
_entity_poly.pdbx_strand_id
1 'polypeptide(L)'
;HYVYNKKGRLVNCPYVDCSYKWAGGGFLSTVHDLLRFGNAMLYSYQVEAPEGREQTQLPGYLRPATVSMIWSPVQNTELSWDREGRYAMGWGVVEQSQEYGQGRYRRHYLSHTGGAVGVSSVLLLLPGDPRGRPVGSPPQGVVVSILCNLQSVNLNSTALKIALEFDKVRAGEPPSATSDPTSQYQLADQAKASQPLKHTSTSS
;
A
#
# COMPACT_ATOMS: atom_id res chain seq x y z
N HIS A 1 12.93 0.62 -17.07
CA HIS A 1 12.04 -0.52 -16.75
C HIS A 1 12.85 -1.79 -16.83
N TYR A 2 12.76 -2.65 -15.82
CA TYR A 2 13.67 -3.78 -15.65
C TYR A 2 12.95 -5.09 -15.31
N VAL A 3 13.55 -6.20 -15.72
CA VAL A 3 13.08 -7.56 -15.43
C VAL A 3 14.25 -8.46 -15.06
N TYR A 4 14.01 -9.48 -14.24
CA TYR A 4 15.00 -10.53 -14.00
C TYR A 4 14.95 -11.57 -15.12
N ASN A 5 16.09 -11.84 -15.75
CA ASN A 5 16.18 -12.93 -16.71
C ASN A 5 16.20 -14.31 -16.03
N LYS A 6 16.17 -15.40 -16.82
CA LYS A 6 16.22 -16.78 -16.31
C LYS A 6 17.46 -17.10 -15.43
N LYS A 7 18.50 -16.26 -15.50
CA LYS A 7 19.73 -16.36 -14.69
C LYS A 7 19.72 -15.44 -13.47
N GLY A 8 18.57 -14.83 -13.13
CA GLY A 8 18.42 -13.91 -12.00
C GLY A 8 19.12 -12.56 -12.17
N ARG A 9 19.54 -12.18 -13.38
CA ARG A 9 20.19 -10.89 -13.63
C ARG A 9 19.18 -9.84 -14.04
N LEU A 10 19.35 -8.62 -13.53
CA LEU A 10 18.57 -7.45 -13.92
C LEU A 10 18.92 -7.07 -15.36
N VAL A 11 17.91 -7.01 -16.23
CA VAL A 11 18.05 -6.60 -17.63
C VAL A 11 16.97 -5.58 -18.00
N ASN A 12 17.23 -4.77 -19.02
CA ASN A 12 16.22 -3.89 -19.59
C ASN A 12 15.02 -4.71 -20.07
N CYS A 13 13.81 -4.21 -19.80
CA CYS A 13 12.61 -4.86 -20.30
C CYS A 13 12.52 -4.70 -21.83
N PRO A 14 11.89 -5.65 -22.54
CA PRO A 14 11.60 -5.49 -23.96
C PRO A 14 10.64 -4.32 -24.17
N TYR A 15 10.62 -3.77 -25.39
CA TYR A 15 9.61 -2.79 -25.78
C TYR A 15 8.23 -3.42 -25.76
N VAL A 16 7.24 -2.70 -25.21
CA VAL A 16 5.87 -3.17 -25.13
C VAL A 16 4.94 -2.12 -25.68
N ASP A 17 4.06 -2.56 -26.58
CA ASP A 17 2.95 -1.75 -27.04
C ASP A 17 1.73 -1.96 -26.10
N CYS A 18 1.28 -0.87 -25.48
CA CYS A 18 0.11 -0.83 -24.62
C CYS A 18 -1.10 -0.15 -25.29
N SER A 19 -1.04 0.12 -26.60
CA SER A 19 -2.05 0.84 -27.39
C SER A 19 -3.46 0.23 -27.35
N TYR A 20 -3.60 -1.04 -27.00
CA TYR A 20 -4.89 -1.74 -26.94
C TYR A 20 -5.39 -2.04 -25.51
N LYS A 21 -4.73 -1.48 -24.48
CA LYS A 21 -5.01 -1.77 -23.06
C LYS A 21 -5.56 -0.59 -22.27
N TRP A 22 -6.12 0.41 -22.94
CA TRP A 22 -6.50 1.69 -22.32
C TRP A 22 -7.37 1.52 -21.07
N ALA A 23 -8.38 0.64 -21.10
CA ALA A 23 -9.28 0.43 -19.97
C ALA A 23 -8.76 -0.50 -18.86
N GLY A 24 -7.73 -1.32 -19.12
CA GLY A 24 -7.31 -2.38 -18.19
C GLY A 24 -5.92 -2.19 -17.56
N GLY A 25 -5.03 -1.42 -18.19
CA GLY A 25 -3.66 -1.24 -17.68
C GLY A 25 -2.75 -0.35 -18.54
N GLY A 26 -3.31 0.39 -19.48
CA GLY A 26 -2.59 1.30 -20.38
C GLY A 26 -2.47 2.74 -19.86
N PHE A 27 -3.04 3.04 -18.68
CA PHE A 27 -2.91 4.38 -18.08
C PHE A 27 -1.47 4.63 -17.62
N LEU A 28 -0.87 5.70 -18.14
CA LEU A 28 0.38 6.26 -17.62
C LEU A 28 0.03 7.37 -16.63
N SER A 29 0.58 7.29 -15.43
CA SER A 29 0.28 8.20 -14.33
C SER A 29 1.52 8.42 -13.47
N THR A 30 1.51 9.47 -12.66
CA THR A 30 2.55 9.75 -11.67
C THR A 30 2.09 9.37 -10.27
N VAL A 31 3.02 9.24 -9.32
CA VAL A 31 2.68 9.07 -7.90
C VAL A 31 1.75 10.20 -7.43
N HIS A 32 2.01 11.43 -7.88
CA HIS A 32 1.22 12.60 -7.52
C HIS A 32 -0.23 12.51 -7.98
N ASP A 33 -0.45 12.04 -9.20
CA ASP A 33 -1.81 11.86 -9.75
C ASP A 33 -2.56 10.74 -9.02
N LEU A 34 -1.89 9.63 -8.71
CA LEU A 34 -2.48 8.54 -7.95
C LEU A 34 -2.83 8.95 -6.50
N LEU A 35 -2.01 9.79 -5.88
CA LEU A 35 -2.33 10.37 -4.57
C LEU A 35 -3.53 11.31 -4.64
N ARG A 36 -3.62 12.15 -5.67
CA ARG A 36 -4.80 13.01 -5.91
C ARG A 36 -6.06 12.19 -6.11
N PHE A 37 -5.98 11.13 -6.94
CA PHE A 37 -7.09 10.21 -7.16
C PHE A 37 -7.53 9.52 -5.87
N GLY A 38 -6.59 8.94 -5.11
CA GLY A 38 -6.89 8.28 -3.84
C GLY A 38 -7.52 9.23 -2.82
N ASN A 39 -6.98 10.44 -2.69
CA ASN A 39 -7.55 11.47 -1.80
C ASN A 39 -8.95 11.92 -2.25
N ALA A 40 -9.19 12.07 -3.55
CA ALA A 40 -10.51 12.43 -4.08
C ALA A 40 -11.55 11.33 -3.82
N MET A 41 -11.18 10.06 -3.98
CA MET A 41 -12.03 8.92 -3.64
C MET A 41 -12.33 8.86 -2.14
N LEU A 42 -11.31 9.06 -1.29
CA LEU A 42 -11.45 9.07 0.16
C LEU A 42 -12.32 10.24 0.64
N TYR A 43 -12.15 11.43 0.07
CA TYR A 43 -13.00 12.59 0.34
C TYR A 43 -14.45 12.32 -0.07
N SER A 44 -14.66 11.79 -1.28
CA SER A 44 -15.99 11.46 -1.80
C SER A 44 -16.70 10.40 -0.95
N TYR A 45 -15.97 9.48 -0.33
CA TYR A 45 -16.51 8.49 0.60
C TYR A 45 -16.95 9.11 1.94
N GLN A 46 -16.28 10.17 2.39
CA GLN A 46 -16.42 10.72 3.75
C GLN A 46 -17.28 11.96 3.85
N VAL A 47 -17.48 12.70 2.76
CA VAL A 47 -18.37 13.86 2.75
C VAL A 47 -19.79 13.41 3.11
N GLU A 48 -20.39 14.07 4.09
CA GLU A 48 -21.78 13.80 4.46
C GLU A 48 -22.73 14.20 3.31
N ALA A 49 -23.75 13.38 3.06
CA ALA A 49 -24.84 13.79 2.20
C ALA A 49 -25.60 14.95 2.85
N PRO A 50 -26.05 15.97 2.10
CA PRO A 50 -26.83 17.08 2.65
C PRO A 50 -28.23 16.62 3.04
N GLU A 51 -28.35 15.97 4.19
CA GLU A 51 -29.65 15.71 4.82
C GLU A 51 -29.89 16.76 5.91
N GLY A 52 -30.44 17.91 5.51
CA GLY A 52 -31.03 18.89 6.42
C GLY A 52 -30.08 19.71 7.30
N ARG A 53 -28.75 19.58 7.14
CA ARG A 53 -27.76 20.47 7.78
C ARG A 53 -27.17 21.42 6.74
N GLU A 54 -26.81 22.65 7.15
CA GLU A 54 -26.07 23.58 6.29
C GLU A 54 -24.81 22.89 5.75
N GLN A 55 -24.71 22.84 4.43
CA GLN A 55 -23.64 22.15 3.74
C GLN A 55 -22.38 23.01 3.80
N THR A 56 -21.53 22.78 4.80
CA THR A 56 -20.28 23.53 5.00
C THR A 56 -19.14 23.06 4.09
N GLN A 57 -19.28 21.89 3.46
CA GLN A 57 -18.25 21.24 2.65
C GLN A 57 -18.66 21.17 1.17
N LEU A 58 -17.67 21.32 0.28
CA LEU A 58 -17.88 21.15 -1.17
C LEU A 58 -18.16 19.68 -1.51
N PRO A 59 -18.95 19.40 -2.57
CA PRO A 59 -19.27 18.03 -2.96
C PRO A 59 -18.02 17.25 -3.38
N GLY A 60 -18.04 15.94 -3.12
CA GLY A 60 -17.04 14.99 -3.66
C GLY A 60 -17.19 14.78 -5.16
N TYR A 61 -16.16 14.20 -5.79
CA TYR A 61 -16.18 13.86 -7.22
C TYR A 61 -17.22 12.78 -7.55
N LEU A 62 -17.44 11.86 -6.61
CA LEU A 62 -18.50 10.86 -6.63
C LEU A 62 -19.42 11.04 -5.43
N ARG A 63 -20.67 10.57 -5.53
CA ARG A 63 -21.57 10.51 -4.37
C ARG A 63 -21.02 9.50 -3.35
N PRO A 64 -21.13 9.76 -2.04
CA PRO A 64 -20.69 8.82 -1.01
C PRO A 64 -21.29 7.43 -1.20
N ALA A 65 -22.59 7.34 -1.46
CA ALA A 65 -23.28 6.06 -1.74
C ALA A 65 -22.69 5.31 -2.95
N THR A 66 -22.21 6.03 -3.97
CA THR A 66 -21.56 5.42 -5.14
C THR A 66 -20.18 4.87 -4.77
N VAL A 67 -19.39 5.60 -3.99
CA VAL A 67 -18.08 5.11 -3.54
C VAL A 67 -18.23 3.92 -2.61
N SER A 68 -19.19 3.96 -1.68
CA SER A 68 -19.53 2.82 -0.82
C SER A 68 -19.87 1.59 -1.65
N MET A 69 -20.69 1.73 -2.69
CA MET A 69 -21.00 0.62 -3.61
C MET A 69 -19.74 0.10 -4.34
N ILE A 70 -18.85 0.98 -4.81
CA ILE A 70 -17.58 0.59 -5.47
C ILE A 70 -16.67 -0.20 -4.54
N TRP A 71 -16.67 0.14 -3.25
CA TRP A 71 -15.83 -0.49 -2.23
C TRP A 71 -16.50 -1.66 -1.49
N SER A 72 -17.78 -1.94 -1.76
CA SER A 72 -18.47 -3.10 -1.20
C SER A 72 -17.86 -4.40 -1.73
N PRO A 73 -17.42 -5.31 -0.85
CA PRO A 73 -16.96 -6.62 -1.26
C PRO A 73 -18.02 -7.40 -2.04
N VAL A 74 -17.59 -8.00 -3.16
CA VAL A 74 -18.43 -8.93 -3.92
C VAL A 74 -18.34 -10.31 -3.27
N GLN A 75 -19.49 -10.97 -3.14
CA GLN A 75 -19.57 -12.32 -2.58
C GLN A 75 -18.77 -13.33 -3.42
N ASN A 76 -18.21 -14.35 -2.77
CA ASN A 76 -17.46 -15.42 -3.41
C ASN A 76 -16.23 -14.95 -4.21
N THR A 77 -15.60 -13.88 -3.74
CA THR A 77 -14.31 -13.40 -4.26
C THR A 77 -13.25 -13.47 -3.17
N GLU A 78 -12.01 -13.78 -3.56
CA GLU A 78 -10.87 -13.89 -2.64
C GLU A 78 -9.66 -13.19 -3.26
N LEU A 79 -8.89 -12.46 -2.46
CA LEU A 79 -7.62 -11.88 -2.92
C LEU A 79 -6.54 -12.95 -2.89
N SER A 80 -5.76 -13.07 -3.96
CA SER A 80 -4.67 -14.04 -4.05
C SER A 80 -3.51 -13.75 -3.09
N TRP A 81 -3.44 -12.53 -2.56
CA TRP A 81 -2.41 -12.08 -1.62
C TRP A 81 -2.92 -11.85 -0.20
N ASP A 82 -4.24 -11.94 0.05
CA ASP A 82 -4.83 -11.76 1.38
C ASP A 82 -6.13 -12.59 1.50
N ARG A 83 -6.07 -13.71 2.24
CA ARG A 83 -7.23 -14.59 2.46
C ARG A 83 -8.36 -13.92 3.25
N GLU A 84 -8.02 -12.86 3.98
CA GLU A 84 -8.97 -12.07 4.75
C GLU A 84 -9.64 -10.97 3.91
N GLY A 85 -9.16 -10.75 2.67
CA GLY A 85 -9.68 -9.76 1.74
C GLY A 85 -10.52 -10.35 0.60
N ARG A 86 -11.31 -9.48 -0.01
CA ARG A 86 -12.23 -9.78 -1.11
C ARG A 86 -12.05 -8.78 -2.25
N TYR A 87 -12.53 -9.11 -3.44
CA TYR A 87 -12.62 -8.14 -4.53
C TYR A 87 -13.91 -7.33 -4.42
N ALA A 88 -13.79 -6.02 -4.58
CA ALA A 88 -14.88 -5.11 -4.89
C ALA A 88 -14.78 -4.67 -6.36
N MET A 89 -15.49 -3.60 -6.76
CA MET A 89 -15.47 -3.13 -8.15
C MET A 89 -14.15 -2.44 -8.50
N GLY A 90 -13.17 -3.23 -8.96
CA GLY A 90 -11.82 -2.75 -9.31
C GLY A 90 -10.91 -2.51 -8.12
N TRP A 91 -11.25 -3.02 -6.93
CA TRP A 91 -10.44 -2.87 -5.72
C TRP A 91 -10.30 -4.19 -4.98
N GLY A 92 -9.15 -4.43 -4.36
CA GLY A 92 -9.05 -5.37 -3.26
C GLY A 92 -9.43 -4.68 -1.96
N VAL A 93 -10.31 -5.31 -1.19
CA VAL A 93 -10.90 -4.73 0.02
C VAL A 93 -10.71 -5.68 1.17
N VAL A 94 -10.21 -5.14 2.28
CA VAL A 94 -10.21 -5.83 3.56
C VAL A 94 -11.14 -5.08 4.48
N GLU A 95 -12.15 -5.78 4.98
CA GLU A 95 -13.11 -5.21 5.91
C GLU A 95 -12.54 -5.16 7.32
N GLN A 96 -12.98 -4.15 8.08
CA GLN A 96 -12.70 -4.07 9.49
C GLN A 96 -13.28 -5.29 10.21
N SER A 97 -12.50 -5.91 11.08
CA SER A 97 -12.96 -7.02 11.92
C SER A 97 -12.25 -7.08 13.26
N GLN A 98 -12.95 -7.57 14.28
CA GLN A 98 -12.38 -7.96 15.57
C GLN A 98 -13.30 -9.03 16.16
N GLU A 99 -12.80 -10.25 16.27
CA GLU A 99 -13.62 -11.40 16.71
C GLU A 99 -13.80 -11.44 18.23
N TYR A 100 -12.75 -11.09 18.97
CA TYR A 100 -12.73 -11.13 20.44
C TYR A 100 -12.38 -9.77 21.03
N GLY A 101 -12.94 -9.46 22.20
CA GLY A 101 -12.56 -8.27 22.99
C GLY A 101 -11.07 -8.31 23.33
N GLN A 102 -10.36 -7.19 23.15
CA GLN A 102 -8.89 -7.10 23.24
C GLN A 102 -8.11 -7.99 22.25
N GLY A 103 -8.81 -8.69 21.35
CA GLY A 103 -8.19 -9.51 20.29
C GLY A 103 -7.69 -8.68 19.11
N ARG A 104 -7.11 -9.35 18.11
CA ARG A 104 -6.57 -8.72 16.89
C ARG A 104 -7.64 -7.85 16.25
N TYR A 105 -7.36 -6.55 16.21
CA TYR A 105 -8.16 -5.59 15.47
C TYR A 105 -7.60 -5.44 14.06
N ARG A 106 -8.43 -5.64 13.06
CA ARG A 106 -8.09 -5.42 11.66
C ARG A 106 -8.74 -4.14 11.16
N ARG A 107 -7.92 -3.27 10.58
CA ARG A 107 -8.36 -2.03 9.94
C ARG A 107 -8.96 -2.31 8.58
N HIS A 108 -9.97 -1.51 8.23
CA HIS A 108 -10.50 -1.47 6.88
C HIS A 108 -9.49 -0.78 5.94
N TYR A 109 -9.16 -1.40 4.81
CA TYR A 109 -8.32 -0.78 3.78
C TYR A 109 -8.68 -1.26 2.38
N LEU A 110 -8.36 -0.43 1.39
CA LEU A 110 -8.59 -0.66 -0.04
C LEU A 110 -7.23 -0.68 -0.74
N SER A 111 -7.06 -1.54 -1.73
CA SER A 111 -5.81 -1.62 -2.50
C SER A 111 -6.07 -1.96 -3.96
N HIS A 112 -5.25 -1.43 -4.85
CA HIS A 112 -5.18 -1.84 -6.24
C HIS A 112 -3.71 -1.99 -6.63
N THR A 113 -3.31 -3.19 -7.04
CA THR A 113 -1.97 -3.45 -7.58
C THR A 113 -1.99 -3.41 -9.10
N GLY A 114 -0.95 -2.87 -9.71
CA GLY A 114 -0.76 -2.87 -11.16
C GLY A 114 0.54 -3.58 -11.52
N GLY A 115 0.48 -4.43 -12.55
CA GLY A 115 1.65 -5.10 -13.11
C GLY A 115 1.72 -4.86 -14.60
N ALA A 116 2.87 -4.39 -15.08
CA ALA A 116 3.17 -4.30 -16.50
C ALA A 116 4.61 -4.78 -16.76
N VAL A 117 4.98 -4.91 -18.02
CA VAL A 117 6.35 -5.34 -18.36
C VAL A 117 7.35 -4.32 -17.84
N GLY A 118 8.24 -4.78 -16.98
CA GLY A 118 9.23 -3.94 -16.32
C GLY A 118 8.69 -2.93 -15.28
N VAL A 119 7.45 -3.09 -14.80
CA VAL A 119 6.83 -2.20 -13.78
C VAL A 119 5.97 -2.98 -12.80
N SER A 120 5.99 -2.54 -11.54
CA SER A 120 5.01 -2.91 -10.52
C SER A 120 4.50 -1.63 -9.84
N SER A 121 3.22 -1.59 -9.50
CA SER A 121 2.61 -0.47 -8.79
C SER A 121 1.61 -0.92 -7.75
N VAL A 122 1.37 -0.07 -6.76
CA VAL A 122 0.25 -0.22 -5.82
C VAL A 122 -0.29 1.16 -5.45
N LEU A 123 -1.61 1.24 -5.33
CA LEU A 123 -2.32 2.31 -4.64
C LEU A 123 -3.07 1.67 -3.48
N LEU A 124 -2.84 2.16 -2.26
CA LEU A 124 -3.50 1.69 -1.05
C LEU A 124 -4.14 2.88 -0.32
N LEU A 125 -5.39 2.72 0.09
CA LEU A 125 -6.15 3.67 0.88
C LEU A 125 -6.45 3.02 2.23
N LEU A 126 -6.05 3.66 3.31
CA LEU A 126 -6.38 3.31 4.69
C LEU A 126 -7.26 4.43 5.24
N PRO A 127 -8.60 4.31 5.19
CA PRO A 127 -9.48 5.27 5.84
C PRO A 127 -9.17 5.41 7.33
N GLY A 128 -9.42 6.61 7.87
CA GLY A 128 -9.31 6.89 9.30
C GLY A 128 -10.15 5.91 10.12
N ASP A 129 -9.67 5.59 11.32
CA ASP A 129 -10.36 4.66 12.22
C ASP A 129 -11.75 5.21 12.61
N PRO A 130 -12.86 4.50 12.35
CA PRO A 130 -14.16 4.94 12.81
C PRO A 130 -14.29 4.93 14.35
N ARG A 131 -13.42 4.22 15.07
CA ARG A 131 -13.34 4.25 16.54
C ARG A 131 -12.54 5.44 17.06
N GLY A 132 -11.71 6.04 16.19
CA GLY A 132 -10.90 7.20 16.52
C GLY A 132 -11.75 8.47 16.59
N ARG A 133 -11.20 9.52 17.21
CA ARG A 133 -11.80 10.85 17.10
C ARG A 133 -11.59 11.36 15.68
N PRO A 134 -12.62 11.94 15.03
CA PRO A 134 -12.43 12.63 13.76
C PRO A 134 -11.38 13.72 13.92
N VAL A 135 -10.30 13.64 13.14
CA VAL A 135 -9.23 14.64 13.15
C VAL A 135 -9.44 15.57 11.96
N GLY A 136 -10.06 16.73 12.21
CA GLY A 136 -10.25 17.80 11.22
C GLY A 136 -11.32 17.51 10.17
N SER A 137 -11.23 18.20 9.03
CA SER A 137 -12.13 18.00 7.88
C SER A 137 -11.67 16.82 7.00
N PRO A 138 -12.57 16.12 6.28
CA PRO A 138 -12.21 15.17 5.25
C PRO A 138 -11.24 15.76 4.21
N PRO A 139 -10.39 14.95 3.55
CA PRO A 139 -10.27 13.50 3.73
C PRO A 139 -9.40 13.11 4.95
N GLN A 140 -9.85 12.11 5.70
CA GLN A 140 -9.17 11.53 6.85
C GLN A 140 -8.70 10.09 6.58
N GLY A 141 -7.41 9.84 6.75
CA GLY A 141 -6.79 8.53 6.53
C GLY A 141 -5.41 8.67 5.89
N VAL A 142 -4.89 7.57 5.37
CA VAL A 142 -3.59 7.50 4.71
C VAL A 142 -3.74 6.94 3.30
N VAL A 143 -3.18 7.62 2.32
CA VAL A 143 -3.08 7.13 0.93
C VAL A 143 -1.62 6.89 0.62
N VAL A 144 -1.31 5.67 0.16
CA VAL A 144 0.05 5.26 -0.22
C VAL A 144 0.05 4.87 -1.69
N SER A 145 0.94 5.46 -2.47
CA SER A 145 1.18 5.06 -3.85
C SER A 145 2.66 4.74 -4.03
N ILE A 146 2.95 3.58 -4.64
CA ILE A 146 4.32 3.15 -4.95
C ILE A 146 4.35 2.77 -6.42
N LEU A 147 5.27 3.38 -7.17
CA LEU A 147 5.60 3.02 -8.55
C LEU A 147 7.02 2.48 -8.59
N CYS A 148 7.20 1.27 -9.10
CA CYS A 148 8.49 0.60 -9.19
C CYS A 148 8.78 0.23 -10.64
N ASN A 149 9.96 0.61 -11.15
CA ASN A 149 10.41 0.29 -12.50
C ASN A 149 11.01 -1.12 -12.62
N LEU A 150 10.54 -2.05 -11.79
CA LEU A 150 10.91 -3.46 -11.76
C LEU A 150 9.64 -4.31 -11.83
N GLN A 151 9.67 -5.33 -12.69
CA GLN A 151 8.57 -6.28 -12.84
C GLN A 151 8.48 -7.25 -11.65
N SER A 152 7.25 -7.70 -11.35
CA SER A 152 6.96 -8.77 -10.40
C SER A 152 7.38 -8.48 -8.96
N VAL A 153 7.29 -7.22 -8.53
CA VAL A 153 7.53 -6.82 -7.14
C VAL A 153 6.20 -6.81 -6.40
N ASN A 154 6.11 -7.57 -5.30
CA ASN A 154 4.95 -7.49 -4.40
C ASN A 154 5.08 -6.24 -3.52
N LEU A 155 4.25 -5.24 -3.79
CA LEU A 155 4.28 -3.95 -3.10
C LEU A 155 3.18 -3.78 -2.04
N ASN A 156 2.17 -4.67 -2.01
CA ASN A 156 0.98 -4.45 -1.19
C ASN A 156 1.28 -4.48 0.32
N SER A 157 2.04 -5.48 0.77
CA SER A 157 2.43 -5.60 2.18
C SER A 157 3.29 -4.42 2.65
N THR A 158 4.19 -3.93 1.79
CA THR A 158 5.01 -2.74 2.05
C THR A 158 4.14 -1.49 2.16
N ALA A 159 3.21 -1.28 1.22
CA ALA A 159 2.30 -0.14 1.25
C ALA A 159 1.42 -0.15 2.51
N LEU A 160 0.93 -1.33 2.93
CA LEU A 160 0.12 -1.44 4.14
C LEU A 160 0.93 -1.10 5.40
N LYS A 161 2.17 -1.60 5.51
CA LYS A 161 3.06 -1.25 6.63
C LYS A 161 3.30 0.25 6.71
N ILE A 162 3.59 0.89 5.57
CA ILE A 162 3.75 2.35 5.51
C ILE A 162 2.46 3.04 5.97
N ALA A 163 1.30 2.63 5.45
CA ALA A 163 0.03 3.24 5.80
C ALA A 163 -0.25 3.17 7.31
N LEU A 164 0.00 2.02 7.93
CA LEU A 164 -0.18 1.81 9.37
C LEU A 164 0.79 2.67 10.21
N GLU A 165 2.06 2.79 9.82
CA GLU A 165 3.00 3.66 10.54
C GLU A 165 2.61 5.14 10.46
N PHE A 166 2.14 5.61 9.30
CA PHE A 166 1.66 6.99 9.16
C PHE A 166 0.34 7.24 9.89
N ASP A 167 -0.53 6.23 10.01
CA ASP A 167 -1.78 6.34 10.78
C ASP A 167 -1.50 6.54 12.28
N LYS A 168 -0.50 5.84 12.84
CA LYS A 168 -0.03 6.05 14.23
C LYS A 168 0.41 7.49 14.45
N VAL A 169 1.25 8.01 13.56
CA VAL A 169 1.73 9.41 13.64
C VAL A 169 0.56 10.40 13.61
N ARG A 170 -0.45 10.15 12.77
CA ARG A 170 -1.69 10.96 12.73
C ARG A 170 -2.49 10.89 14.03
N ALA A 171 -2.50 9.73 14.69
CA ALA A 171 -3.17 9.53 15.98
C ALA A 171 -2.37 10.11 17.17
N GLY A 172 -1.18 10.68 16.93
CA GLY A 172 -0.29 11.17 17.99
C GLY A 172 0.49 10.06 18.70
N GLU A 173 0.50 8.85 18.15
CA GLU A 173 1.33 7.74 18.63
C GLU A 173 2.72 7.82 17.97
N PRO A 174 3.81 7.60 18.72
CA PRO A 174 5.15 7.60 18.14
C PRO A 174 5.29 6.45 17.13
N PRO A 175 6.02 6.67 16.01
CA PRO A 175 6.27 5.61 15.04
C PRO A 175 7.00 4.45 15.72
N SER A 176 6.70 3.22 15.32
CA SER A 176 7.43 2.08 15.85
C SER A 176 8.89 2.19 15.44
N ALA A 177 9.81 2.17 16.42
CA ALA A 177 11.24 2.19 16.14
C ALA A 177 11.58 0.95 15.31
N THR A 178 11.75 1.12 14.00
CA THR A 178 12.43 0.14 13.18
C THR A 178 13.83 0.01 13.74
N SER A 179 14.25 -1.23 14.03
CA SER A 179 15.65 -1.53 14.34
C SER A 179 16.52 -0.87 13.28
N ASP A 180 17.26 0.14 13.70
CA ASP A 180 18.11 0.97 12.86
C ASP A 180 19.02 0.05 12.02
N PRO A 181 18.91 0.05 10.68
CA PRO A 181 19.76 -0.81 9.84
C PRO A 181 21.25 -0.49 10.05
N THR A 182 21.57 0.71 10.54
CA THR A 182 22.94 1.15 10.86
C THR A 182 23.57 0.31 11.98
N SER A 183 22.77 -0.15 12.96
CA SER A 183 23.27 -1.01 14.05
C SER A 183 23.61 -2.43 13.57
N GLN A 184 22.93 -2.96 12.55
CA GLN A 184 23.25 -4.28 12.00
C GLN A 184 24.56 -4.28 11.20
N TYR A 185 24.90 -3.19 10.51
CA TYR A 185 26.18 -3.07 9.81
C TYR A 185 27.36 -2.94 10.77
N GLN A 186 27.22 -2.21 11.88
CA GLN A 186 28.28 -2.09 12.90
C GLN A 186 28.55 -3.41 13.64
N LEU A 187 27.51 -4.22 13.90
CA LEU A 187 27.67 -5.56 14.50
C LEU A 187 28.32 -6.56 13.54
N ALA A 188 28.03 -6.46 12.23
CA ALA A 188 28.64 -7.33 11.22
C ALA A 188 30.14 -7.03 10.99
N ASP A 189 30.55 -5.76 11.10
CA ASP A 189 31.96 -5.35 10.97
C ASP A 189 32.79 -5.73 12.21
N GLN A 190 32.23 -5.64 13.42
CA GLN A 190 32.91 -6.10 14.64
C GLN A 190 33.09 -7.63 14.68
N ALA A 191 32.14 -8.39 14.11
CA ALA A 191 32.24 -9.86 14.02
C ALA A 191 33.31 -10.34 13.02
N LYS A 192 33.64 -9.54 11.99
CA LYS A 192 34.73 -9.85 11.05
C LYS A 192 36.12 -9.51 11.57
N ALA A 193 36.23 -8.55 12.50
CA ALA A 193 37.52 -8.16 13.08
C ALA A 193 38.05 -9.14 14.15
N SER A 194 37.24 -10.13 14.58
CA SER A 194 37.56 -11.02 15.71
C SER A 194 37.93 -12.46 15.32
N GLN A 195 38.14 -12.76 14.03
CA GLN A 195 38.59 -14.10 13.61
C GLN A 195 40.13 -14.18 13.63
N PRO A 196 40.74 -15.12 14.38
CA PRO A 196 42.20 -15.28 14.38
C PRO A 196 42.69 -15.87 13.05
N LEU A 197 43.80 -15.31 12.54
CA LEU A 197 44.52 -15.81 11.37
C LEU A 197 44.90 -17.29 11.56
N LYS A 198 44.41 -18.18 10.69
CA LYS A 198 44.94 -19.53 10.58
C LYS A 198 46.30 -19.48 9.88
N HIS A 199 47.36 -19.75 10.63
CA HIS A 199 48.69 -19.96 10.09
C HIS A 199 48.70 -21.14 9.10
N THR A 200 49.16 -20.88 7.88
CA THR A 200 49.57 -21.90 6.92
C THR A 200 50.92 -22.48 7.35
N SER A 201 50.96 -23.79 7.62
CA SER A 201 52.21 -24.55 7.78
C SER A 201 52.34 -25.55 6.63
N THR A 202 53.28 -25.25 5.73
CA THR A 202 53.89 -26.15 4.75
C THR A 202 55.01 -26.96 5.40
N SER A 203 55.02 -28.29 5.22
CA SER A 203 56.19 -29.21 5.21
C SER A 203 55.63 -30.64 5.28
N SER A 204 56.07 -31.68 4.57
CA SER A 204 57.12 -31.93 3.57
C SER A 204 56.63 -33.06 2.66
#